data_AF-A0A2H1WKN9-F1
#
_entry.id   AF-A0A2H1WKN9-F1
#
_cell.length_a   1.000
_cell.length_b   1.000
_cell.length_c   1.000
_cell.angle_alpha   90.00
_cell.angle_beta   90.00
_cell.angle_gamma   90.00
#
_symmetry.space_group_name_H-M   'P 1'
#
loop_
_entity.id
_entity.type
_entity.pdbx_description
1 polymer ?
#
loop_
_entity_poly.entity_id
_entity_poly.type
_entity_poly.pdbx_seq_one_letter_code
_entity_poly.pdbx_strand_id
1 'polypeptide(L)'
;MYLYFFQKQSLSRVAKEKMSKKIEFTVNGKKCTVDENLRRETTLNAYLRYVLALPGTKAMCHEGGCGSCIVMVRAKRYPSGIVETFSVNSCLVLVFSCNGWEITTVEGIGNALDGYSEVQKRLVEFNGTQCGYCSPGWVMQMSSLLDKNLTMAELEKSFGSNTCRCTGFRPIMDTMTSFAVDASPELCQRVRDIEEANPCSKNPRTCQRKCSETSDCSDWSLVTVEENLTRDVISLDFGKSKFFKVYQQDDIFDILSKYGVDSYMLADGNTGKGIVESFEYPRIIIDISEVASLKKYEYGQNLILGANVSIEDCIRIFKEASSKKSEFAYLSEVVKHLELIAHIPVRKIGSIAGNLMYRRAVPTYQSDLFVIFTCLDARITVRNARGKTKTLKTIEFLKFDMEGWLMTNVALPPLSDRHIYRSYKIMPRNQNALAIVNAAFLIELGRKNTVESASIVYGNIDPDFAHATDTENYLIGKNIFTNETLQEAIELLDCELLPKDIPGEPSPECRKKLALGLFYK
;
A
#
# COMPACT_ATOMS: atom_id res chain seq x y z
N MET A 1 4.28 -6.64 64.10
CA MET A 1 5.72 -6.40 63.93
C MET A 1 6.34 -7.68 63.38
N TYR A 2 6.53 -7.74 62.06
CA TYR A 2 7.59 -8.46 61.34
C TYR A 2 7.45 -8.06 59.86
N LEU A 3 8.23 -7.03 59.48
CA LEU A 3 8.37 -6.58 58.10
C LEU A 3 9.13 -7.64 57.31
N TYR A 4 8.62 -8.03 56.14
CA TYR A 4 9.42 -8.63 55.08
C TYR A 4 9.51 -7.64 53.92
N PHE A 5 10.64 -6.93 53.87
CA PHE A 5 11.09 -6.17 52.71
C PHE A 5 11.47 -7.17 51.60
N PHE A 6 10.72 -7.20 50.50
CA PHE A 6 11.27 -7.63 49.22
C PHE A 6 11.57 -6.38 48.40
N GLN A 7 12.83 -5.98 48.47
CA GLN A 7 13.45 -4.94 47.67
C GLN A 7 13.31 -5.35 46.19
N LYS A 8 12.48 -4.64 45.43
CA LYS A 8 12.47 -4.72 43.95
C LYS A 8 13.86 -4.30 43.47
N GLN A 9 14.70 -5.27 43.13
CA GLN A 9 15.86 -5.00 42.28
C GLN A 9 15.34 -4.53 40.92
N SER A 10 15.47 -3.24 40.66
CA SER A 10 15.46 -2.69 39.30
C SER A 10 16.71 -3.22 38.59
N LEU A 11 16.61 -4.41 38.00
CA LEU A 11 17.59 -4.86 37.03
C LEU A 11 17.34 -4.09 35.74
N SER A 12 18.07 -2.99 35.59
CA SER A 12 18.33 -2.34 34.31
C SER A 12 19.01 -3.35 33.38
N ARG A 13 18.21 -4.15 32.68
CA ARG A 13 18.66 -5.04 31.63
C ARG A 13 18.83 -4.24 30.33
N VAL A 14 19.74 -3.28 30.33
CA VAL A 14 20.33 -2.84 29.06
C VAL A 14 21.46 -3.84 28.79
N ALA A 15 21.09 -5.01 28.28
CA ALA A 15 22.05 -5.84 27.60
C ALA A 15 22.64 -4.98 26.47
N LYS A 16 23.97 -4.96 26.33
CA LYS A 16 24.63 -4.44 25.13
C LYS A 16 24.23 -5.33 23.95
N GLU A 17 23.05 -5.09 23.40
CA GLU A 17 22.62 -5.74 22.16
C GLU A 17 23.52 -5.24 21.02
N LYS A 18 23.97 -6.18 20.19
CA LYS A 18 24.84 -5.94 19.06
C LYS A 18 24.05 -5.15 18.00
N MET A 19 24.05 -3.83 18.09
CA MET A 19 23.43 -3.01 17.04
C MET A 19 24.24 -3.14 15.75
N SER A 20 23.63 -3.65 14.68
CA SER A 20 24.25 -3.60 13.35
C SER A 20 24.30 -2.15 12.87
N LYS A 21 25.40 -1.78 12.21
CA LYS A 21 25.62 -0.43 11.66
C LYS A 21 25.54 -0.38 10.13
N LYS A 22 24.93 -1.40 9.51
CA LYS A 22 24.82 -1.48 8.05
C LYS A 22 23.54 -2.17 7.63
N ILE A 23 23.08 -1.79 6.44
CA ILE A 23 21.96 -2.40 5.73
C ILE A 23 22.54 -3.20 4.57
N GLU A 24 22.15 -4.46 4.45
CA GLU A 24 22.65 -5.39 3.43
C GLU A 24 21.49 -5.91 2.58
N PHE A 25 21.67 -5.92 1.26
CA PHE A 25 20.68 -6.35 0.27
C PHE A 25 21.40 -6.74 -1.03
N THR A 26 20.68 -7.21 -2.04
CA THR A 26 21.26 -7.47 -3.36
C THR A 26 20.60 -6.64 -4.45
N VAL A 27 21.39 -6.26 -5.46
CA VAL A 27 20.90 -5.64 -6.71
C VAL A 27 21.45 -6.43 -7.88
N ASN A 28 20.58 -7.00 -8.71
CA ASN A 28 20.95 -7.84 -9.85
C ASN A 28 21.94 -8.95 -9.46
N GLY A 29 21.67 -9.63 -8.34
CA GLY A 29 22.52 -10.69 -7.78
C GLY A 29 23.79 -10.21 -7.07
N LYS A 30 24.15 -8.92 -7.15
CA LYS A 30 25.35 -8.36 -6.49
C LYS A 30 25.02 -7.87 -5.09
N LYS A 31 25.80 -8.29 -4.10
CA LYS A 31 25.69 -7.83 -2.72
C LYS A 31 25.98 -6.33 -2.63
N CYS A 32 25.08 -5.61 -1.98
CA CYS A 32 25.16 -4.20 -1.69
C CYS A 32 25.17 -3.99 -0.17
N THR A 33 25.89 -2.96 0.28
CA THR A 33 25.92 -2.56 1.69
C THR A 33 25.87 -1.05 1.75
N VAL A 34 24.97 -0.52 2.59
CA VAL A 34 24.86 0.92 2.85
C VAL A 34 24.98 1.20 4.34
N ASP A 35 25.63 2.31 4.66
CA ASP A 35 25.96 2.76 6.01
C ASP A 35 25.85 4.29 6.13
N GLU A 36 26.46 4.85 7.18
CA GLU A 36 26.43 6.27 7.54
C GLU A 36 27.11 7.20 6.50
N ASN A 37 27.80 6.66 5.48
CA ASN A 37 28.42 7.46 4.42
C ASN A 37 27.42 7.99 3.37
N LEU A 38 26.19 7.47 3.34
CA LEU A 38 25.12 7.99 2.49
C LEU A 38 24.18 8.91 3.26
N ARG A 39 23.47 9.80 2.56
CA ARG A 39 22.41 10.59 3.21
C ARG A 39 21.26 9.67 3.61
N ARG A 40 20.77 9.74 4.84
CA ARG A 40 19.66 8.89 5.34
C ARG A 40 18.39 8.94 4.49
N GLU A 41 18.16 10.06 3.78
CA GLU A 41 17.01 10.29 2.91
C GLU A 41 17.19 9.71 1.50
N THR A 42 18.32 9.05 1.23
CA THR A 42 18.64 8.45 -0.07
C THR A 42 17.58 7.43 -0.46
N THR A 43 16.88 7.71 -1.55
CA THR A 43 15.90 6.78 -2.10
C THR A 43 16.62 5.63 -2.82
N LEU A 44 15.97 4.48 -2.91
CA LEU A 44 16.47 3.36 -3.70
C LEU A 44 16.75 3.79 -5.14
N ASN A 45 15.87 4.61 -5.73
CA ASN A 45 16.08 5.16 -7.07
C ASN A 45 17.38 5.96 -7.19
N ALA A 46 17.64 6.87 -6.23
CA ALA A 46 18.85 7.67 -6.22
C ALA A 46 20.10 6.80 -6.03
N TYR A 47 20.03 5.80 -5.15
CA TYR A 47 21.11 4.85 -4.93
C TYR A 47 21.44 4.06 -6.20
N LEU A 48 20.43 3.46 -6.86
CA LEU A 48 20.61 2.71 -8.11
C LEU A 48 21.27 3.57 -9.19
N ARG A 49 20.83 4.81 -9.36
CA ARG A 49 21.28 5.69 -10.45
C ARG A 49 22.64 6.33 -10.19
N TYR A 50 22.87 6.84 -8.98
CA TYR A 50 24.01 7.71 -8.69
C TYR A 50 25.12 7.03 -7.90
N VAL A 51 24.82 5.92 -7.21
CA VAL A 51 25.83 5.14 -6.47
C VAL A 51 26.23 3.90 -7.26
N LEU A 52 25.24 3.12 -7.71
CA LEU A 52 25.50 1.90 -8.51
C LEU A 52 25.67 2.16 -10.00
N ALA A 53 25.41 3.38 -10.47
CA ALA A 53 25.46 3.73 -11.89
C ALA A 53 24.61 2.79 -12.78
N LEU A 54 23.40 2.45 -12.32
CA LEU A 54 22.37 1.69 -13.04
C LEU A 54 21.23 2.64 -13.47
N PRO A 55 21.40 3.41 -14.57
CA PRO A 55 20.48 4.49 -14.94
C PRO A 55 19.23 4.00 -15.70
N GLY A 56 19.06 2.70 -15.91
CA GLY A 56 17.93 2.09 -16.58
C GLY A 56 16.61 2.37 -15.86
N THR A 57 16.60 2.25 -14.53
CA THR A 57 15.49 2.75 -13.69
C THR A 57 15.47 4.28 -13.71
N LYS A 58 14.33 4.87 -14.10
CA LYS A 58 14.21 6.32 -14.33
C LYS A 58 13.70 7.08 -13.10
N ALA A 59 13.88 8.40 -13.13
CA ALA A 59 13.43 9.36 -12.12
C ALA A 59 12.60 10.45 -12.81
N MET A 60 11.32 10.56 -12.48
CA MET A 60 10.42 11.55 -13.11
C MET A 60 9.55 12.27 -12.09
N CYS A 61 8.47 11.64 -11.62
CA CYS A 61 7.50 12.30 -10.75
C CYS A 61 7.89 12.36 -9.27
N HIS A 62 8.76 11.45 -8.79
CA HIS A 62 9.15 11.31 -7.37
C HIS A 62 8.01 11.05 -6.35
N GLU A 63 6.78 10.90 -6.82
CA GLU A 63 5.57 10.70 -6.01
C GLU A 63 4.92 9.32 -6.20
N GLY A 64 5.53 8.44 -6.99
CA GLY A 64 5.00 7.11 -7.32
C GLY A 64 3.94 7.08 -8.43
N GLY A 65 3.45 8.23 -8.90
CA GLY A 65 2.34 8.31 -9.86
C GLY A 65 2.65 7.86 -11.30
N CYS A 66 3.90 7.89 -11.77
CA CYS A 66 4.25 7.64 -13.18
C CYS A 66 4.79 6.23 -13.52
N GLY A 67 5.22 5.46 -12.50
CA GLY A 67 5.73 4.09 -12.67
C GLY A 67 7.10 3.93 -13.36
N SER A 68 7.74 5.01 -13.84
CA SER A 68 9.03 4.91 -14.56
C SER A 68 10.21 4.44 -13.69
N CYS A 69 10.05 4.51 -12.37
CA CYS A 69 11.03 4.09 -11.37
C CYS A 69 10.78 2.67 -10.82
N ILE A 70 9.88 1.89 -11.42
CA ILE A 70 9.55 0.56 -10.92
C ILE A 70 10.78 -0.36 -10.99
N VAL A 71 11.00 -1.09 -9.90
CA VAL A 71 11.94 -2.21 -9.79
C VAL A 71 11.23 -3.42 -9.22
N MET A 72 11.75 -4.61 -9.52
CA MET A 72 11.25 -5.85 -8.96
C MET A 72 11.99 -6.15 -7.65
N VAL A 73 11.25 -6.62 -6.66
CA VAL A 73 11.72 -6.94 -5.31
C VAL A 73 11.25 -8.34 -4.98
N ARG A 74 12.16 -9.16 -4.47
CA ARG A 74 11.85 -10.41 -3.79
C ARG A 74 12.22 -10.26 -2.31
N ALA A 75 11.23 -10.37 -1.45
CA ALA A 75 11.39 -10.20 -0.01
C ALA A 75 10.28 -10.93 0.76
N LYS A 76 10.50 -11.15 2.05
CA LYS A 76 9.48 -11.69 2.95
C LYS A 76 8.32 -10.70 3.07
N ARG A 77 7.10 -11.22 3.04
CA ARG A 77 5.88 -10.42 3.13
C ARG A 77 5.02 -10.87 4.28
N TYR A 78 4.36 -9.91 4.91
CA TYR A 78 3.36 -10.15 5.95
C TYR A 78 1.98 -9.71 5.43
N PRO A 79 0.89 -10.36 5.84
CA PRO A 79 0.78 -11.36 6.91
C PRO A 79 1.25 -12.79 6.57
N SER A 80 1.39 -13.12 5.28
CA SER A 80 1.61 -14.51 4.81
C SER A 80 2.91 -15.16 5.31
N GLY A 81 3.92 -14.35 5.64
CA GLY A 81 5.25 -14.82 6.03
C GLY A 81 6.09 -15.39 4.88
N ILE A 82 5.53 -15.48 3.67
CA ILE A 82 6.19 -16.05 2.50
C ILE A 82 7.08 -15.02 1.83
N VAL A 83 8.11 -15.51 1.14
CA VAL A 83 8.90 -14.71 0.22
C VAL A 83 8.12 -14.59 -1.08
N GLU A 84 7.84 -13.36 -1.50
CA GLU A 84 7.10 -13.10 -2.74
C GLU A 84 7.88 -12.16 -3.65
N THR A 85 7.63 -12.28 -4.96
CA THR A 85 8.09 -11.33 -5.97
C THR A 85 7.02 -10.26 -6.21
N PHE A 86 7.41 -9.00 -6.10
CA PHE A 86 6.54 -7.85 -6.29
C PHE A 86 7.30 -6.64 -6.83
N SER A 87 6.57 -5.60 -7.22
CA SER A 87 7.14 -4.37 -7.72
C SER A 87 6.96 -3.23 -6.71
N VAL A 88 7.91 -2.29 -6.72
CA VAL A 88 7.86 -1.06 -5.92
C VAL A 88 8.28 0.14 -6.74
N ASN A 89 7.73 1.32 -6.44
CA ASN A 89 8.26 2.58 -6.92
C ASN A 89 9.54 2.92 -6.15
N SER A 90 10.71 2.69 -6.75
CA SER A 90 12.01 2.90 -6.07
C SER A 90 12.22 4.35 -5.62
N CYS A 91 11.48 5.32 -6.15
CA CYS A 91 11.56 6.72 -5.74
C CYS A 91 10.96 7.00 -4.34
N LEU A 92 10.06 6.13 -3.86
CA LEU A 92 9.40 6.26 -2.57
C LEU A 92 10.13 5.46 -1.48
N VAL A 93 10.82 4.38 -1.85
CA VAL A 93 11.54 3.51 -0.92
C VAL A 93 12.87 4.15 -0.51
N LEU A 94 13.15 4.23 0.79
CA LEU A 94 14.48 4.58 1.30
C LEU A 94 15.42 3.39 1.14
N VAL A 95 16.66 3.60 0.70
CA VAL A 95 17.63 2.51 0.51
C VAL A 95 17.90 1.76 1.83
N PHE A 96 17.83 2.47 2.96
CA PHE A 96 18.00 1.90 4.30
C PHE A 96 16.83 0.98 4.72
N SER A 97 15.70 1.03 4.04
CA SER A 97 14.58 0.12 4.27
C SER A 97 14.75 -1.25 3.60
N CYS A 98 15.66 -1.36 2.64
CA CYS A 98 15.83 -2.53 1.78
C CYS A 98 16.57 -3.71 2.43
N ASN A 99 16.83 -3.71 3.75
CA ASN A 99 17.59 -4.78 4.38
C ASN A 99 17.00 -6.17 4.11
N GLY A 100 17.81 -7.07 3.56
CA GLY A 100 17.41 -8.43 3.19
C GLY A 100 16.57 -8.53 1.92
N TRP A 101 16.44 -7.45 1.13
CA TRP A 101 15.74 -7.50 -0.15
C TRP A 101 16.64 -8.00 -1.27
N GLU A 102 16.06 -8.74 -2.20
CA GLU A 102 16.61 -9.03 -3.51
C GLU A 102 15.98 -8.10 -4.54
N ILE A 103 16.76 -7.19 -5.10
CA ILE A 103 16.28 -6.16 -6.03
C ILE A 103 16.77 -6.50 -7.43
N THR A 104 15.86 -6.46 -8.41
CA THR A 104 16.19 -6.62 -9.82
C THR A 104 15.76 -5.37 -10.58
N THR A 105 16.67 -4.81 -11.37
CA THR A 105 16.43 -3.66 -12.27
C THR A 105 16.31 -4.12 -13.72
N VAL A 106 16.01 -3.17 -14.63
CA VAL A 106 15.86 -3.48 -16.06
C VAL A 106 17.15 -4.04 -16.67
N GLU A 107 18.30 -3.64 -16.16
CA GLU A 107 19.61 -4.16 -16.58
C GLU A 107 19.84 -5.61 -16.12
N GLY A 108 19.24 -6.01 -15.00
CA GLY A 108 19.43 -7.33 -14.39
C GLY A 108 18.55 -8.43 -14.96
N ILE A 109 17.45 -8.09 -15.65
CA ILE A 109 16.60 -9.08 -16.32
C ILE A 109 17.08 -9.43 -17.73
N GLY A 110 17.91 -8.58 -18.35
CA GLY A 110 18.39 -8.75 -19.72
C GLY A 110 18.93 -7.45 -20.32
N ASN A 111 19.91 -7.57 -21.20
CA ASN A 111 20.59 -6.46 -21.85
C ASN A 111 21.27 -6.88 -23.18
N ALA A 112 21.94 -5.95 -23.85
CA ALA A 112 22.58 -6.20 -25.15
C ALA A 112 23.78 -7.18 -25.09
N LEU A 113 24.40 -7.36 -23.92
CA LEU A 113 25.55 -8.25 -23.72
C LEU A 113 25.10 -9.67 -23.35
N ASP A 114 24.14 -9.78 -22.43
CA ASP A 114 23.70 -11.06 -21.86
C ASP A 114 22.46 -11.64 -22.58
N GLY A 115 21.82 -10.84 -23.43
CA GLY A 115 20.55 -11.16 -24.10
C GLY A 115 19.36 -10.47 -23.43
N TYR A 116 18.38 -10.07 -24.24
CA TYR A 116 17.16 -9.43 -23.76
C TYR A 116 16.16 -10.46 -23.21
N SER A 117 15.45 -10.08 -22.15
CA SER A 117 14.34 -10.86 -21.60
C SER A 117 13.18 -10.92 -22.58
N GLU A 118 12.28 -11.89 -22.37
CA GLU A 118 11.11 -12.04 -23.23
C GLU A 118 10.20 -10.81 -23.21
N VAL A 119 10.01 -10.20 -22.03
CA VAL A 119 9.24 -8.95 -21.89
C VAL A 119 9.89 -7.80 -22.68
N GLN A 120 11.22 -7.70 -22.67
CA GLN A 120 11.94 -6.66 -23.41
C GLN A 120 11.80 -6.86 -24.93
N LYS A 121 11.98 -8.08 -25.43
CA LYS A 121 11.84 -8.43 -26.86
C LYS A 121 10.43 -8.14 -27.35
N ARG A 122 9.44 -8.68 -26.64
CA ARG A 122 8.04 -8.57 -27.01
C ARG A 122 7.58 -7.11 -27.03
N LEU A 123 8.03 -6.28 -26.09
CA LEU A 123 7.72 -4.86 -26.09
C LEU A 123 8.23 -4.14 -27.34
N VAL A 124 9.40 -4.53 -27.86
CA VAL A 124 9.94 -3.99 -29.11
C VAL A 124 9.13 -4.49 -30.30
N GLU A 125 8.83 -5.78 -30.37
CA GLU A 125 8.13 -6.40 -31.50
C GLU A 125 6.69 -5.88 -31.66
N PHE A 126 6.00 -5.58 -30.55
CA PHE A 126 4.69 -4.94 -30.58
C PHE A 126 4.73 -3.42 -30.83
N ASN A 127 5.91 -2.82 -31.04
CA ASN A 127 6.09 -1.37 -31.13
C ASN A 127 5.59 -0.64 -29.85
N GLY A 128 5.73 -1.27 -28.69
CA GLY A 128 5.33 -0.76 -27.38
C GLY A 128 6.27 0.32 -26.82
N THR A 129 7.25 0.79 -27.61
CA THR A 129 8.21 1.80 -27.19
C THR A 129 8.43 2.86 -28.28
N GLN A 130 8.50 4.14 -27.88
CA GLN A 130 8.84 5.28 -28.75
C GLN A 130 10.02 6.04 -28.15
N CYS A 131 9.78 7.03 -27.27
CA CYS A 131 10.85 7.76 -26.59
C CYS A 131 11.67 6.90 -25.62
N GLY A 132 11.17 5.73 -25.25
CA GLY A 132 11.85 4.75 -24.39
C GLY A 132 11.88 5.09 -22.90
N TYR A 133 11.49 6.29 -22.48
CA TYR A 133 11.68 6.73 -21.08
C TYR A 133 10.86 5.92 -20.08
N CYS A 134 9.59 5.61 -20.39
CA CYS A 134 8.74 4.81 -19.50
C CYS A 134 8.98 3.30 -19.64
N SER A 135 9.61 2.84 -20.73
CA SER A 135 9.70 1.44 -21.10
C SER A 135 10.30 0.56 -19.99
N PRO A 136 11.38 0.95 -19.29
CA PRO A 136 11.89 0.18 -18.16
C PRO A 136 10.85 -0.09 -17.07
N GLY A 137 10.03 0.89 -16.71
CA GLY A 137 9.00 0.73 -15.68
C GLY A 137 7.91 -0.27 -16.09
N TRP A 138 7.54 -0.28 -17.38
CA TRP A 138 6.59 -1.26 -17.94
C TRP A 138 7.16 -2.67 -17.92
N VAL A 139 8.40 -2.82 -18.39
CA VAL A 139 9.11 -4.10 -18.41
C VAL A 139 9.24 -4.68 -17.00
N MET A 140 9.67 -3.86 -16.04
CA MET A 140 9.85 -4.31 -14.66
C MET A 140 8.52 -4.64 -13.97
N GLN A 141 7.47 -3.88 -14.24
CA GLN A 141 6.14 -4.19 -13.71
C GLN A 141 5.65 -5.54 -14.23
N MET A 142 5.71 -5.79 -15.54
CA MET A 142 5.28 -7.06 -16.13
C MET A 142 6.16 -8.23 -15.66
N SER A 143 7.47 -8.04 -15.58
CA SER A 143 8.41 -9.08 -15.12
C SER A 143 8.08 -9.55 -13.69
N SER A 144 7.58 -8.66 -12.83
CA SER A 144 7.15 -9.00 -11.46
C SER A 144 5.81 -9.78 -11.37
N LEU A 145 5.16 -10.02 -12.51
CA LEU A 145 3.84 -10.65 -12.62
C LEU A 145 3.86 -11.96 -13.43
N LEU A 146 4.98 -12.32 -14.06
CA LEU A 146 5.08 -13.48 -14.96
C LEU A 146 4.73 -14.81 -14.28
N ASP A 147 4.99 -14.95 -12.98
CA ASP A 147 4.75 -16.15 -12.19
C ASP A 147 3.32 -16.25 -11.61
N LYS A 148 2.46 -15.25 -11.87
CA LYS A 148 1.15 -15.12 -11.21
C LYS A 148 -0.03 -15.66 -12.00
N ASN A 149 0.17 -16.13 -13.23
CA ASN A 149 -0.89 -16.72 -14.08
C ASN A 149 -2.15 -15.84 -14.17
N LEU A 150 -1.97 -14.56 -14.48
CA LEU A 150 -3.04 -13.57 -14.49
C LEU A 150 -3.81 -13.54 -15.80
N THR A 151 -5.09 -13.23 -15.72
CA THR A 151 -5.95 -12.94 -16.88
C THR A 151 -5.59 -11.59 -17.51
N MET A 152 -6.05 -11.35 -18.75
CA MET A 152 -5.83 -10.08 -19.45
C MET A 152 -6.38 -8.89 -18.63
N ALA A 153 -7.55 -9.05 -18.01
CA ALA A 153 -8.18 -8.03 -17.18
C ALA A 153 -7.38 -7.73 -15.88
N GLU A 154 -6.83 -8.76 -15.25
CA GLU A 154 -5.98 -8.62 -14.06
C GLU A 154 -4.63 -7.98 -14.40
N LEU A 155 -4.05 -8.31 -15.56
CA LEU A 155 -2.85 -7.65 -16.06
C LEU A 155 -3.11 -6.18 -16.33
N GLU A 156 -4.18 -5.82 -17.06
CA GLU A 156 -4.53 -4.42 -17.31
C GLU A 156 -4.64 -3.60 -16.01
N LYS A 157 -5.32 -4.15 -15.00
CA LYS A 157 -5.42 -3.54 -13.68
C LYS A 157 -4.07 -3.36 -12.99
N SER A 158 -3.11 -4.23 -13.28
CA SER A 158 -1.78 -4.20 -12.66
C SER A 158 -0.88 -3.09 -13.19
N PHE A 159 -1.26 -2.39 -14.26
CA PHE A 159 -0.47 -1.32 -14.86
C PHE A 159 -0.97 0.10 -14.53
N GLY A 160 -1.87 0.28 -13.57
CA GLY A 160 -2.38 1.59 -13.16
C GLY A 160 -1.31 2.59 -12.67
N SER A 161 -0.10 2.11 -12.34
CA SER A 161 1.08 2.92 -12.02
C SER A 161 1.79 3.52 -13.23
N ASN A 162 1.64 2.94 -14.41
CA ASN A 162 2.54 3.17 -15.52
C ASN A 162 1.94 4.15 -16.52
N THR A 163 2.58 5.30 -16.68
CA THR A 163 2.12 6.32 -17.63
C THR A 163 3.03 6.36 -18.86
N CYS A 164 2.43 6.43 -20.04
CA CYS A 164 3.14 6.70 -21.30
C CYS A 164 2.51 7.91 -21.99
N ARG A 165 3.35 8.85 -22.46
CA ARG A 165 2.88 10.03 -23.18
C ARG A 165 2.94 9.89 -24.71
N CYS A 166 3.62 8.86 -25.21
CA CYS A 166 3.96 8.73 -26.63
C CYS A 166 3.13 7.68 -27.37
N THR A 167 2.97 6.49 -26.80
CA THR A 167 2.43 5.32 -27.53
C THR A 167 0.91 5.25 -27.61
N GLY A 168 0.18 6.07 -26.83
CA GLY A 168 -1.26 5.91 -26.68
C GLY A 168 -1.68 4.60 -26.01
N PHE A 169 -0.76 3.94 -25.29
CA PHE A 169 -0.92 2.68 -24.53
C PHE A 169 -1.24 1.43 -25.34
N ARG A 170 -1.97 1.51 -26.46
CA ARG A 170 -2.45 0.32 -27.19
C ARG A 170 -1.36 -0.74 -27.48
N PRO A 171 -0.20 -0.41 -28.09
CA PRO A 171 0.83 -1.41 -28.35
C PRO A 171 1.48 -1.97 -27.07
N ILE A 172 1.54 -1.17 -26.00
CA ILE A 172 2.02 -1.63 -24.69
C ILE A 172 1.02 -2.62 -24.11
N MET A 173 -0.28 -2.32 -24.14
CA MET A 173 -1.30 -3.21 -23.61
C MET A 173 -1.39 -4.52 -24.39
N ASP A 174 -1.26 -4.47 -25.72
CA ASP A 174 -1.13 -5.67 -26.55
C ASP A 174 0.08 -6.52 -26.11
N THR A 175 1.23 -5.87 -25.85
CA THR A 175 2.42 -6.55 -25.30
C THR A 175 2.13 -7.23 -23.97
N MET A 176 1.63 -6.48 -22.99
CA MET A 176 1.48 -6.99 -21.62
C MET A 176 0.44 -8.09 -21.54
N THR A 177 -0.70 -7.89 -22.20
CA THR A 177 -1.80 -8.87 -22.16
C THR A 177 -1.52 -10.12 -22.98
N SER A 178 -0.53 -10.12 -23.88
CA SER A 178 -0.04 -11.35 -24.53
C SER A 178 0.61 -12.35 -23.57
N PHE A 179 0.96 -11.93 -22.35
CA PHE A 179 1.45 -12.82 -21.29
C PHE A 179 0.32 -13.38 -20.41
N ALA A 180 -0.94 -13.01 -20.68
CA ALA A 180 -2.07 -13.50 -19.92
C ALA A 180 -2.36 -14.98 -20.21
N VAL A 181 -2.93 -15.67 -19.23
CA VAL A 181 -3.34 -17.09 -19.38
C VAL A 181 -4.49 -17.27 -20.38
N ASP A 182 -5.27 -16.23 -20.60
CA ASP A 182 -6.42 -16.16 -21.52
C ASP A 182 -6.14 -15.28 -22.75
N ALA A 183 -4.85 -15.03 -23.07
CA ALA A 183 -4.45 -14.29 -24.25
C ALA A 183 -4.89 -15.02 -25.55
N SER A 184 -5.43 -14.29 -26.51
CA SER A 184 -5.89 -14.89 -27.77
C SER A 184 -4.70 -15.35 -28.63
N PRO A 185 -4.83 -16.48 -29.37
CA PRO A 185 -3.77 -16.93 -30.28
C PRO A 185 -3.39 -15.87 -31.32
N GLU A 186 -4.35 -15.10 -31.82
CA GLU A 186 -4.11 -14.02 -32.79
C GLU A 186 -3.25 -12.90 -32.18
N LEU A 187 -3.49 -12.56 -30.91
CA LEU A 187 -2.67 -11.58 -30.20
C LEU A 187 -1.23 -12.09 -30.06
N CYS A 188 -1.06 -13.35 -29.65
CA CYS A 188 0.25 -13.97 -29.52
C CYS A 188 0.97 -14.05 -30.87
N GLN A 189 0.29 -14.44 -31.95
CA GLN A 189 0.85 -14.59 -33.31
C GLN A 189 1.26 -13.27 -33.98
N ARG A 190 0.79 -12.11 -33.51
CA ARG A 190 1.28 -10.81 -33.98
C ARG A 190 2.77 -10.62 -33.70
N VAL A 191 3.31 -11.38 -32.76
CA VAL A 191 4.73 -11.51 -32.50
C VAL A 191 5.14 -12.93 -32.86
N ARG A 192 6.04 -13.07 -33.82
CA ARG A 192 6.64 -14.38 -34.10
C ARG A 192 7.54 -14.73 -32.94
N ASP A 193 7.31 -15.87 -32.32
CA ASP A 193 8.24 -16.38 -31.33
C ASP A 193 9.61 -16.57 -31.99
N ILE A 194 10.71 -16.18 -31.32
CA ILE A 194 12.05 -16.40 -31.84
C ILE A 194 12.35 -17.90 -32.03
N GLU A 195 11.66 -18.75 -31.25
CA GLU A 195 11.69 -20.20 -31.34
C GLU A 195 10.95 -20.72 -32.59
N GLU A 196 9.98 -19.96 -33.09
CA GLU A 196 9.30 -20.19 -34.36
C GLU A 196 10.06 -19.58 -35.56
N ALA A 197 10.82 -18.51 -35.33
CA ALA A 197 11.61 -17.82 -36.36
C ALA A 197 12.87 -18.61 -36.77
N ASN A 198 13.38 -19.48 -35.89
CA ASN A 198 14.47 -20.41 -36.17
C ASN A 198 14.02 -21.85 -35.86
N PRO A 199 13.33 -22.55 -36.78
CA PRO A 199 13.15 -23.98 -36.63
C PRO A 199 14.56 -24.58 -36.62
N CYS A 200 14.94 -25.11 -35.46
CA CYS A 200 16.21 -25.78 -35.24
C CYS A 200 16.51 -26.66 -36.46
N SER A 201 17.51 -26.26 -37.25
CA SER A 201 17.74 -26.85 -38.56
C SER A 201 18.18 -28.30 -38.37
N LYS A 202 17.26 -29.23 -38.66
CA LYS A 202 17.50 -30.64 -38.96
C LYS A 202 18.59 -31.32 -38.10
N ASN A 203 18.30 -31.54 -36.83
CA ASN A 203 18.74 -32.75 -36.11
C ASN A 203 17.97 -32.86 -34.79
N PRO A 204 17.20 -33.93 -34.54
CA PRO A 204 16.51 -34.16 -33.28
C PRO A 204 17.54 -34.68 -32.25
N ARG A 205 18.50 -33.83 -31.87
CA ARG A 205 19.19 -34.02 -30.61
C ARG A 205 18.39 -33.23 -29.60
N THR A 206 17.71 -33.97 -28.75
CA THR A 206 17.16 -33.55 -27.46
C THR A 206 17.89 -32.32 -26.95
N CYS A 207 17.12 -31.26 -26.66
CA CYS A 207 17.63 -30.08 -26.00
C CYS A 207 18.33 -30.52 -24.71
N GLN A 208 19.66 -30.63 -24.75
CA GLN A 208 20.50 -30.86 -23.58
C GLN A 208 20.75 -29.56 -22.81
N ARG A 209 20.16 -28.44 -23.26
CA ARG A 209 19.97 -27.32 -22.36
C ARG A 209 18.89 -27.77 -21.40
N LYS A 210 19.32 -28.14 -20.18
CA LYS A 210 18.47 -27.91 -19.02
C LYS A 210 17.96 -26.47 -19.19
N CYS A 211 16.68 -26.31 -19.56
CA CYS A 211 15.93 -25.11 -19.17
C CYS A 211 16.32 -24.94 -17.72
N SER A 212 16.94 -23.81 -17.38
CA SER A 212 17.68 -23.61 -16.14
C SER A 212 16.77 -23.82 -14.92
N GLU A 213 16.54 -25.09 -14.58
CA GLU A 213 16.33 -25.58 -13.25
C GLU A 213 17.60 -25.18 -12.53
N THR A 214 17.42 -24.25 -11.60
CA THR A 214 18.47 -23.64 -10.80
C THR A 214 19.51 -22.92 -11.66
N SER A 215 19.36 -21.59 -11.80
CA SER A 215 20.57 -20.81 -11.49
C SER A 215 21.04 -21.35 -10.14
N ASP A 216 22.32 -21.68 -10.00
CA ASP A 216 22.92 -21.85 -8.68
C ASP A 216 22.61 -20.58 -7.87
N CYS A 217 21.46 -20.56 -7.20
CA CYS A 217 21.03 -19.57 -6.22
C CYS A 217 21.77 -19.81 -4.89
N SER A 218 22.84 -20.57 -4.94
CA SER A 218 23.47 -21.23 -3.81
C SER A 218 24.59 -20.42 -3.16
N ASP A 219 24.87 -19.18 -3.59
CA ASP A 219 25.95 -18.42 -2.92
C ASP A 219 25.60 -17.03 -2.36
N TRP A 220 24.54 -16.34 -2.81
CA TRP A 220 24.23 -14.99 -2.28
C TRP A 220 22.74 -14.62 -2.15
N SER A 221 21.81 -15.58 -2.11
CA SER A 221 20.42 -15.25 -1.72
C SER A 221 20.41 -14.79 -0.26
N LEU A 222 20.27 -13.48 -0.05
CA LEU A 222 20.15 -12.88 1.30
C LEU A 222 18.73 -13.04 1.86
N VAL A 223 17.79 -13.59 1.08
CA VAL A 223 16.43 -13.86 1.56
C VAL A 223 16.44 -15.16 2.37
N THR A 224 16.99 -15.07 3.58
CA THR A 224 16.98 -16.16 4.56
C THR A 224 15.56 -16.37 5.08
N VAL A 225 15.00 -17.55 4.86
CA VAL A 225 13.76 -18.03 5.51
C VAL A 225 14.13 -18.63 6.87
N GLU A 226 14.74 -17.84 7.74
CA GLU A 226 15.01 -18.28 9.11
C GLU A 226 13.88 -17.78 10.01
N GLU A 227 12.99 -18.70 10.39
CA GLU A 227 11.72 -18.37 11.05
C GLU A 227 11.86 -17.95 12.51
N ASN A 228 13.05 -17.99 13.12
CA ASN A 228 13.22 -17.82 14.57
C ASN A 228 14.48 -17.06 15.03
N LEU A 229 15.16 -16.29 14.18
CA LEU A 229 16.22 -15.39 14.65
C LEU A 229 15.62 -14.03 15.04
N THR A 230 15.74 -13.67 16.32
CA THR A 230 15.61 -12.29 16.78
C THR A 230 16.66 -11.46 16.05
N ARG A 231 16.22 -10.67 15.07
CA ARG A 231 17.10 -9.74 14.35
C ARG A 231 17.39 -8.56 15.26
N ASP A 232 18.68 -8.24 15.40
CA ASP A 232 19.12 -7.08 16.17
C ASP A 232 18.67 -5.77 15.49
N VAL A 233 18.32 -4.78 16.31
CA VAL A 233 18.02 -3.42 15.83
C VAL A 233 19.22 -2.87 15.07
N ILE A 234 18.97 -2.35 13.86
CA ILE A 234 19.98 -1.67 13.06
C ILE A 234 19.93 -0.18 13.41
N SER A 235 21.06 0.41 13.78
CA SER A 235 21.16 1.83 14.13
C SER A 235 22.26 2.51 13.34
N LEU A 236 21.88 3.61 12.69
CA LEU A 236 22.74 4.43 11.87
C LEU A 236 22.67 5.88 12.36
N ASP A 237 23.84 6.45 12.64
CA ASP A 237 24.04 7.77 13.19
C ASP A 237 24.57 8.74 12.13
N PHE A 238 23.77 9.76 11.80
CA PHE A 238 24.13 10.81 10.84
C PHE A 238 24.42 12.14 11.56
N GLY A 239 24.95 12.04 12.78
CA GLY A 239 25.24 13.18 13.65
C GLY A 239 23.98 13.71 14.32
N LYS A 240 23.37 14.75 13.73
CA LYS A 240 22.15 15.37 14.30
C LYS A 240 20.92 14.48 14.12
N SER A 241 20.90 13.62 13.11
CA SER A 241 19.77 12.76 12.75
C SER A 241 20.14 11.28 12.86
N LYS A 242 19.15 10.41 13.07
CA LYS A 242 19.35 8.96 13.21
C LYS A 242 18.33 8.16 12.43
N PHE A 243 18.73 6.97 11.98
CA PHE A 243 17.85 5.98 11.39
C PHE A 243 17.94 4.68 12.19
N PHE A 244 16.78 4.08 12.45
CA PHE A 244 16.65 2.78 13.11
C PHE A 244 15.81 1.85 12.24
N LYS A 245 16.23 0.60 12.08
CA LYS A 245 15.36 -0.48 11.59
C LYS A 245 15.06 -1.44 12.74
N VAL A 246 13.79 -1.64 13.03
CA VAL A 246 13.32 -2.43 14.17
C VAL A 246 12.50 -3.63 13.72
N TYR A 247 12.38 -4.62 14.60
CA TYR A 247 11.70 -5.87 14.31
C TYR A 247 10.61 -6.20 15.35
N GLN A 248 10.63 -5.52 16.50
CA GLN A 248 9.62 -5.63 17.55
C GLN A 248 9.00 -4.28 17.87
N GLN A 249 7.79 -4.29 18.48
CA GLN A 249 7.12 -3.05 18.88
C GLN A 249 7.84 -2.37 20.05
N ASP A 250 8.42 -3.16 20.95
CA ASP A 250 9.05 -2.63 22.16
C ASP A 250 10.31 -1.83 21.81
N ASP A 251 11.06 -2.22 20.77
CA ASP A 251 12.18 -1.46 20.20
C ASP A 251 11.79 -0.01 19.86
N ILE A 252 10.58 0.21 19.34
CA ILE A 252 10.08 1.55 18.99
C ILE A 252 10.01 2.41 20.26
N PHE A 253 9.43 1.86 21.32
CA PHE A 253 9.27 2.58 22.58
C PHE A 253 10.60 2.80 23.30
N ASP A 254 11.54 1.87 23.20
CA ASP A 254 12.89 2.02 23.75
C ASP A 254 13.65 3.14 23.05
N ILE A 255 13.54 3.24 21.72
CA ILE A 255 14.13 4.34 20.93
C ILE A 255 13.49 5.68 21.32
N LEU A 256 12.16 5.76 21.37
CA LEU A 256 11.46 7.00 21.74
C LEU A 256 11.77 7.44 23.18
N SER A 257 11.91 6.49 24.10
CA SER A 257 12.29 6.76 25.50
C SER A 257 13.71 7.29 25.60
N LYS A 258 14.63 6.77 24.78
CA LYS A 258 16.05 7.16 24.79
C LYS A 258 16.31 8.50 24.09
N TYR A 259 15.66 8.74 22.95
CA TYR A 259 15.99 9.87 22.09
C TYR A 259 14.93 10.97 22.06
N GLY A 260 13.78 10.78 22.70
CA GLY A 260 12.69 11.75 22.73
C GLY A 260 11.62 11.52 21.65
N VAL A 261 10.50 12.21 21.82
CA VAL A 261 9.30 12.15 20.97
C VAL A 261 9.03 13.47 20.22
N ASP A 262 9.95 14.42 20.31
CA ASP A 262 9.87 15.77 19.75
C ASP A 262 9.97 15.80 18.21
N SER A 263 10.73 14.87 17.62
CA SER A 263 10.96 14.84 16.18
C SER A 263 11.27 13.42 15.69
N TYR A 264 10.22 12.67 15.38
CA TYR A 264 10.35 11.32 14.85
C TYR A 264 9.31 10.99 13.77
N MET A 265 9.64 9.98 12.95
CA MET A 265 8.73 9.36 12.00
C MET A 265 8.82 7.84 12.12
N LEU A 266 7.65 7.19 12.20
CA LEU A 266 7.54 5.76 11.99
C LEU A 266 7.36 5.51 10.49
N ALA A 267 8.37 4.94 9.85
CA ALA A 267 8.38 4.68 8.41
C ALA A 267 8.01 3.21 8.13
N ASP A 268 7.02 3.01 7.27
CA ASP A 268 6.70 1.70 6.70
C ASP A 268 6.92 1.75 5.18
N GLY A 269 5.89 1.97 4.37
CA GLY A 269 6.06 2.11 2.91
C GLY A 269 6.56 3.47 2.43
N ASN A 270 6.59 4.49 3.29
CA ASN A 270 7.00 5.87 2.94
C ASN A 270 6.24 6.50 1.75
N THR A 271 5.02 6.00 1.45
CA THR A 271 4.25 6.41 0.27
C THR A 271 3.56 7.76 0.43
N GLY A 272 3.33 8.22 1.67
CA GLY A 272 2.77 9.55 1.94
C GLY A 272 3.64 10.71 1.45
N LYS A 273 4.95 10.47 1.22
CA LYS A 273 5.86 11.46 0.63
C LYS A 273 5.39 11.94 -0.74
N GLY A 274 4.73 11.09 -1.53
CA GLY A 274 4.24 11.46 -2.86
C GLY A 274 3.03 12.38 -2.87
N ILE A 275 2.56 12.84 -1.71
CA ILE A 275 1.34 13.64 -1.59
C ILE A 275 1.65 15.06 -1.11
N VAL A 276 2.79 15.28 -0.44
CA VAL A 276 3.18 16.61 0.07
C VAL A 276 4.17 17.28 -0.89
N GLU A 277 3.93 18.55 -1.23
CA GLU A 277 4.85 19.35 -2.03
C GLU A 277 6.19 19.65 -1.32
N SER A 278 6.16 19.83 0.00
CA SER A 278 7.34 20.04 0.85
C SER A 278 7.36 19.04 2.01
N PHE A 279 8.33 18.13 1.98
CA PHE A 279 8.50 17.11 3.02
C PHE A 279 9.94 17.09 3.52
N GLU A 280 10.11 17.36 4.81
CA GLU A 280 11.38 17.22 5.51
C GLU A 280 11.32 16.04 6.47
N TYR A 281 12.34 15.18 6.42
CA TYR A 281 12.40 14.06 7.34
C TYR A 281 12.78 14.55 8.75
N PRO A 282 12.07 14.11 9.80
CA PRO A 282 12.36 14.51 11.17
C PRO A 282 13.71 13.98 11.64
N ARG A 283 14.17 14.41 12.82
CA ARG A 283 15.48 14.00 13.39
C ARG A 283 15.65 12.49 13.46
N ILE A 284 14.61 11.76 13.83
CA ILE A 284 14.63 10.30 13.99
C ILE A 284 13.71 9.65 12.96
N ILE A 285 14.23 8.67 12.22
CA ILE A 285 13.40 7.76 11.42
C ILE A 285 13.48 6.37 12.05
N ILE A 286 12.33 5.77 12.33
CA ILE A 286 12.21 4.38 12.81
C ILE A 286 11.46 3.60 11.73
N ASP A 287 12.19 2.79 10.97
CA ASP A 287 11.63 1.85 10.01
C ASP A 287 11.02 0.66 10.74
N ILE A 288 9.69 0.58 10.65
CA ILE A 288 8.84 -0.45 11.26
C ILE A 288 8.31 -1.46 10.24
N SER A 289 8.88 -1.48 9.01
CA SER A 289 8.36 -2.30 7.91
C SER A 289 8.51 -3.81 8.14
N GLU A 290 9.36 -4.22 9.07
CA GLU A 290 9.58 -5.63 9.44
C GLU A 290 8.96 -6.01 10.80
N VAL A 291 8.20 -5.11 11.44
CA VAL A 291 7.52 -5.40 12.71
C VAL A 291 6.29 -6.28 12.44
N ALA A 292 6.51 -7.60 12.44
CA ALA A 292 5.50 -8.60 12.05
C ALA A 292 4.19 -8.50 12.83
N SER A 293 4.25 -8.17 14.13
CA SER A 293 3.08 -8.04 14.99
C SER A 293 2.11 -6.93 14.56
N LEU A 294 2.58 -5.92 13.83
CA LEU A 294 1.73 -4.86 13.26
C LEU A 294 1.13 -5.24 11.90
N LYS A 295 1.51 -6.39 11.32
CA LYS A 295 1.11 -6.82 9.97
C LYS A 295 0.29 -8.11 9.96
N LYS A 296 -0.10 -8.62 11.14
CA LYS A 296 -0.96 -9.80 11.29
C LYS A 296 -2.44 -9.41 11.26
N TYR A 297 -3.30 -10.40 11.08
CA TYR A 297 -4.75 -10.25 11.25
C TYR A 297 -5.31 -11.48 11.98
N GLU A 298 -6.44 -11.30 12.64
CA GLU A 298 -7.13 -12.38 13.35
C GLU A 298 -8.64 -12.19 13.30
N TYR A 299 -9.36 -13.33 13.35
CA TYR A 299 -10.81 -13.35 13.48
C TYR A 299 -11.17 -13.60 14.94
N GLY A 300 -11.71 -12.58 15.60
CA GLY A 300 -12.40 -12.72 16.89
C GLY A 300 -13.91 -12.51 16.68
N GLN A 301 -14.54 -11.76 17.58
CA GLN A 301 -15.85 -11.18 17.31
C GLN A 301 -15.79 -10.17 16.15
N ASN A 302 -14.70 -9.40 16.10
CA ASN A 302 -14.38 -8.46 15.03
C ASN A 302 -13.28 -9.05 14.14
N LEU A 303 -13.16 -8.54 12.91
CA LEU A 303 -11.97 -8.73 12.10
C LEU A 303 -10.90 -7.73 12.54
N ILE A 304 -9.85 -8.21 13.21
CA ILE A 304 -8.76 -7.37 13.71
C ILE A 304 -7.62 -7.39 12.69
N LEU A 305 -7.27 -6.21 12.18
CA LEU A 305 -6.18 -5.98 11.24
C LEU A 305 -5.07 -5.24 11.96
N GLY A 306 -3.85 -5.75 11.91
CA GLY A 306 -2.67 -5.01 12.35
C GLY A 306 -2.56 -3.67 11.61
N ALA A 307 -2.13 -2.63 12.31
CA ALA A 307 -2.14 -1.28 11.77
C ALA A 307 -1.25 -1.09 10.53
N ASN A 308 -0.26 -1.96 10.34
CA ASN A 308 0.66 -1.94 9.21
C ASN A 308 0.37 -3.00 8.15
N VAL A 309 -0.81 -3.65 8.19
CA VAL A 309 -1.30 -4.43 7.05
C VAL A 309 -1.38 -3.49 5.84
N SER A 310 -0.82 -3.93 4.71
CA SER A 310 -0.83 -3.14 3.48
C SER A 310 -2.22 -3.08 2.86
N ILE A 311 -2.53 -2.04 2.11
CA ILE A 311 -3.86 -1.90 1.48
C ILE A 311 -4.11 -3.07 0.49
N GLU A 312 -3.06 -3.55 -0.20
CA GLU A 312 -3.18 -4.71 -1.08
C GLU A 312 -3.48 -6.00 -0.30
N ASP A 313 -2.85 -6.17 0.87
CA ASP A 313 -3.14 -7.29 1.75
C ASP A 313 -4.55 -7.19 2.36
N CYS A 314 -5.06 -5.99 2.66
CA CYS A 314 -6.45 -5.78 3.05
C CYS A 314 -7.42 -6.27 1.98
N ILE A 315 -7.17 -5.95 0.69
CA ILE A 315 -7.99 -6.43 -0.42
C ILE A 315 -8.07 -7.96 -0.43
N ARG A 316 -6.92 -8.64 -0.28
CA ARG A 316 -6.89 -10.11 -0.21
C ARG A 316 -7.67 -10.65 0.99
N ILE A 317 -7.41 -10.11 2.18
CA ILE A 317 -8.07 -10.53 3.43
C ILE A 317 -9.59 -10.32 3.33
N PHE A 318 -10.04 -9.22 2.76
CA PHE A 318 -11.46 -8.87 2.64
C PHE A 318 -12.19 -9.72 1.60
N LYS A 319 -11.53 -10.05 0.47
CA LYS A 319 -12.05 -11.05 -0.48
C LYS A 319 -12.22 -12.40 0.18
N GLU A 320 -11.22 -12.85 0.94
CA GLU A 320 -11.30 -14.11 1.68
C GLU A 320 -12.43 -14.08 2.73
N ALA A 321 -12.44 -13.06 3.59
CA ALA A 321 -13.42 -12.91 4.66
C ALA A 321 -14.86 -12.88 4.12
N SER A 322 -15.14 -12.06 3.10
CA SER A 322 -16.47 -11.94 2.52
C SER A 322 -16.96 -13.24 1.84
N SER A 323 -16.05 -14.07 1.33
CA SER A 323 -16.40 -15.36 0.72
C SER A 323 -16.63 -16.48 1.75
N LYS A 324 -15.97 -16.41 2.92
CA LYS A 324 -15.98 -17.49 3.91
C LYS A 324 -16.86 -17.23 5.14
N LYS A 325 -17.20 -15.97 5.40
CA LYS A 325 -17.87 -15.54 6.64
C LYS A 325 -19.02 -14.59 6.31
N SER A 326 -20.25 -15.04 6.57
CA SER A 326 -21.45 -14.27 6.25
C SER A 326 -21.52 -12.95 7.01
N GLU A 327 -21.01 -12.92 8.24
CA GLU A 327 -20.93 -11.71 9.07
C GLU A 327 -19.97 -10.63 8.53
N PHE A 328 -19.14 -10.96 7.54
CA PHE A 328 -18.23 -10.05 6.85
C PHE A 328 -18.51 -9.94 5.35
N ALA A 329 -19.69 -10.35 4.88
CA ALA A 329 -20.06 -10.31 3.45
C ALA A 329 -19.97 -8.89 2.85
N TYR A 330 -20.24 -7.85 3.65
CA TYR A 330 -20.14 -6.44 3.26
C TYR A 330 -18.75 -6.03 2.79
N LEU A 331 -17.69 -6.74 3.20
CA LEU A 331 -16.32 -6.44 2.79
C LEU A 331 -16.11 -6.63 1.28
N SER A 332 -16.96 -7.38 0.60
CA SER A 332 -16.95 -7.48 -0.87
C SER A 332 -17.20 -6.13 -1.55
N GLU A 333 -18.06 -5.28 -0.97
CA GLU A 333 -18.29 -3.92 -1.44
C GLU A 333 -17.14 -2.98 -1.06
N VAL A 334 -16.53 -3.18 0.12
CA VAL A 334 -15.33 -2.43 0.54
C VAL A 334 -14.17 -2.68 -0.43
N VAL A 335 -13.97 -3.93 -0.86
CA VAL A 335 -12.94 -4.32 -1.83
C VAL A 335 -13.06 -3.51 -3.12
N LYS A 336 -14.26 -3.30 -3.65
CA LYS A 336 -14.47 -2.51 -4.87
C LYS A 336 -13.91 -1.09 -4.73
N HIS A 337 -14.05 -0.49 -3.55
CA HIS A 337 -13.50 0.83 -3.26
C HIS A 337 -11.98 0.78 -3.09
N LEU A 338 -11.46 -0.17 -2.30
CA LEU A 338 -10.01 -0.30 -2.06
C LEU A 338 -9.21 -0.50 -3.35
N GLU A 339 -9.78 -1.18 -4.34
CA GLU A 339 -9.15 -1.39 -5.64
C GLU A 339 -9.00 -0.08 -6.46
N LEU A 340 -9.76 0.96 -6.14
CA LEU A 340 -9.64 2.32 -6.69
C LEU A 340 -8.59 3.18 -5.96
N ILE A 341 -8.03 2.69 -4.85
CA ILE A 341 -6.98 3.40 -4.10
C ILE A 341 -5.64 3.18 -4.81
N ALA A 342 -5.03 4.27 -5.26
CA ALA A 342 -3.69 4.27 -5.88
C ALA A 342 -3.56 3.17 -6.96
N HIS A 343 -2.47 2.39 -6.90
CA HIS A 343 -2.14 1.28 -7.78
C HIS A 343 -1.33 0.23 -6.99
N ILE A 344 -1.17 -0.98 -7.54
CA ILE A 344 -0.61 -2.15 -6.82
C ILE A 344 0.74 -1.85 -6.15
N PRO A 345 1.78 -1.34 -6.85
CA PRO A 345 3.06 -0.99 -6.22
C PRO A 345 2.97 -0.13 -4.96
N VAL A 346 2.15 0.93 -4.97
CA VAL A 346 1.91 1.79 -3.80
C VAL A 346 1.11 1.04 -2.73
N ARG A 347 0.05 0.32 -3.10
CA ARG A 347 -0.80 -0.42 -2.14
C ARG A 347 -0.06 -1.55 -1.43
N LYS A 348 0.95 -2.16 -2.06
CA LYS A 348 1.75 -3.23 -1.46
C LYS A 348 2.60 -2.76 -0.29
N ILE A 349 3.02 -1.49 -0.26
CA ILE A 349 3.85 -0.96 0.82
C ILE A 349 3.13 0.11 1.65
N GLY A 350 2.06 0.71 1.13
CA GLY A 350 1.19 1.64 1.86
C GLY A 350 0.34 0.90 2.88
N SER A 351 0.40 1.33 4.13
CA SER A 351 -0.31 0.73 5.26
C SER A 351 -1.55 1.50 5.68
N ILE A 352 -2.45 0.81 6.41
CA ILE A 352 -3.60 1.43 7.07
C ILE A 352 -3.16 2.59 7.97
N ALA A 353 -2.20 2.35 8.88
CA ALA A 353 -1.69 3.34 9.82
C ALA A 353 -1.12 4.55 9.09
N GLY A 354 -0.31 4.32 8.05
CA GLY A 354 0.26 5.40 7.26
C GLY A 354 -0.82 6.29 6.66
N ASN A 355 -1.88 5.71 6.10
CA ASN A 355 -2.98 6.46 5.50
C ASN A 355 -3.77 7.28 6.53
N LEU A 356 -4.13 6.69 7.67
CA LEU A 356 -4.91 7.38 8.71
C LEU A 356 -4.09 8.42 9.48
N MET A 357 -2.82 8.13 9.78
CA MET A 357 -1.90 9.11 10.37
C MET A 357 -1.66 10.28 9.44
N TYR A 358 -1.63 10.04 8.13
CA TYR A 358 -1.52 11.11 7.15
C TYR A 358 -2.79 11.97 7.10
N ARG A 359 -4.00 11.37 7.11
CA ARG A 359 -5.27 12.13 7.28
C ARG A 359 -5.28 12.95 8.57
N ARG A 360 -4.73 12.42 9.66
CA ARG A 360 -4.60 13.14 10.93
C ARG A 360 -3.66 14.36 10.80
N ALA A 361 -2.52 14.20 10.14
CA ALA A 361 -1.55 15.29 9.95
C ALA A 361 -2.01 16.34 8.94
N VAL A 362 -2.76 15.92 7.92
CA VAL A 362 -3.25 16.77 6.83
C VAL A 362 -4.78 16.59 6.72
N PRO A 363 -5.58 17.39 7.44
CA PRO A 363 -7.05 17.27 7.46
C PRO A 363 -7.73 17.46 6.10
N THR A 364 -7.06 18.03 5.10
CA THR A 364 -7.58 18.14 3.72
C THR A 364 -7.37 16.88 2.90
N TYR A 365 -6.53 15.94 3.34
CA TYR A 365 -6.23 14.73 2.59
C TYR A 365 -7.47 13.85 2.38
N GLN A 366 -7.74 13.46 1.13
CA GLN A 366 -8.91 12.68 0.73
C GLN A 366 -8.71 11.18 1.02
N SER A 367 -8.64 10.81 2.30
CA SER A 367 -8.44 9.43 2.74
C SER A 367 -9.69 8.57 2.49
N ASP A 368 -9.57 7.62 1.56
CA ASP A 368 -10.60 6.61 1.31
C ASP A 368 -10.78 5.67 2.51
N LEU A 369 -9.70 5.29 3.20
CA LEU A 369 -9.78 4.43 4.39
C LEU A 369 -10.49 5.12 5.56
N PHE A 370 -10.30 6.44 5.73
CA PHE A 370 -11.01 7.21 6.73
C PHE A 370 -12.52 7.13 6.52
N VAL A 371 -12.99 7.37 5.29
CA VAL A 371 -14.42 7.34 4.95
C VAL A 371 -15.00 5.95 5.21
N ILE A 372 -14.33 4.90 4.72
CA ILE A 372 -14.75 3.50 4.90
C ILE A 372 -14.82 3.14 6.40
N PHE A 373 -13.74 3.36 7.15
CA PHE A 373 -13.65 2.94 8.55
C PHE A 373 -14.50 3.78 9.50
N THR A 374 -14.72 5.05 9.19
CA THR A 374 -15.65 5.88 9.95
C THR A 374 -17.09 5.40 9.73
N CYS A 375 -17.46 5.13 8.48
CA CYS A 375 -18.81 4.66 8.14
C CYS A 375 -19.14 3.31 8.80
N LEU A 376 -18.16 2.40 8.84
CA LEU A 376 -18.27 1.07 9.47
C LEU A 376 -18.11 1.06 11.00
N ASP A 377 -18.02 2.22 11.67
CA ASP A 377 -17.72 2.35 13.12
C ASP A 377 -16.51 1.51 13.57
N ALA A 378 -15.46 1.49 12.74
CA ALA A 378 -14.24 0.76 13.03
C ALA A 378 -13.56 1.29 14.31
N ARG A 379 -12.91 0.38 15.04
CA ARG A 379 -12.25 0.70 16.32
C ARG A 379 -10.73 0.63 16.18
N ILE A 380 -10.07 1.73 16.47
CA ILE A 380 -8.61 1.87 16.37
C ILE A 380 -7.99 1.69 17.75
N THR A 381 -7.06 0.75 17.88
CA THR A 381 -6.31 0.55 19.13
C THR A 381 -4.95 1.22 19.05
N VAL A 382 -4.62 2.00 20.08
CA VAL A 382 -3.32 2.64 20.26
C VAL A 382 -2.68 2.17 21.56
N ARG A 383 -1.35 2.07 21.57
CA ARG A 383 -0.53 1.63 22.72
C ARG A 383 0.60 2.62 22.97
N ASN A 384 0.94 2.86 24.24
CA ASN A 384 2.12 3.64 24.63
C ASN A 384 3.23 2.77 25.23
N ALA A 385 4.38 3.40 25.51
CA ALA A 385 5.56 2.75 26.10
C ALA A 385 5.31 2.05 27.45
N ARG A 386 4.31 2.50 28.23
CA ARG A 386 3.94 1.89 29.51
C ARG A 386 3.04 0.66 29.35
N GLY A 387 2.73 0.26 28.11
CA GLY A 387 1.79 -0.82 27.80
C GLY A 387 0.33 -0.41 27.95
N LYS A 388 0.01 0.86 28.23
CA LYS A 388 -1.38 1.32 28.29
C LYS A 388 -1.96 1.33 26.88
N THR A 389 -3.12 0.72 26.73
CA THR A 389 -3.90 0.72 25.48
C THR A 389 -5.12 1.63 25.58
N LYS A 390 -5.55 2.17 24.45
CA LYS A 390 -6.85 2.84 24.27
C LYS A 390 -7.48 2.38 22.96
N THR A 391 -8.79 2.21 22.97
CA THR A 391 -9.57 1.91 21.77
C THR A 391 -10.46 3.12 21.48
N LEU A 392 -10.34 3.65 20.26
CA LEU A 392 -10.93 4.91 19.82
C LEU A 392 -11.80 4.68 18.59
N LYS A 393 -12.86 5.46 18.43
CA LYS A 393 -13.51 5.59 17.12
C LYS A 393 -12.59 6.33 16.14
N THR A 394 -12.81 6.15 14.84
CA THR A 394 -11.98 6.79 13.80
C THR A 394 -11.88 8.31 13.95
N ILE A 395 -12.99 9.01 14.26
CA ILE A 395 -13.01 10.46 14.47
C ILE A 395 -12.27 10.87 15.76
N GLU A 396 -12.42 10.09 16.82
CA GLU A 396 -11.70 10.32 18.09
C GLU A 396 -10.19 10.15 17.90
N PHE A 397 -9.78 9.16 17.10
CA PHE A 397 -8.38 8.92 16.75
C PHE A 397 -7.76 10.11 16.01
N LEU A 398 -8.48 10.74 15.07
CA LEU A 398 -7.97 11.94 14.39
C LEU A 398 -7.70 13.11 15.35
N LYS A 399 -8.43 13.20 16.46
CA LYS A 399 -8.26 14.24 17.49
C LYS A 399 -7.31 13.82 18.61
N PHE A 400 -6.98 12.54 18.71
CA PHE A 400 -6.16 11.99 19.78
C PHE A 400 -4.69 12.39 19.60
N ASP A 401 -4.03 12.80 20.69
CA ASP A 401 -2.59 13.09 20.67
C ASP A 401 -1.77 11.79 20.60
N MET A 402 -1.10 11.60 19.45
CA MET A 402 -0.33 10.40 19.15
C MET A 402 1.15 10.50 19.55
N GLU A 403 1.58 11.58 20.20
CA GLU A 403 2.96 11.74 20.66
C GLU A 403 3.36 10.60 21.61
N GLY A 404 4.34 9.77 21.21
CA GLY A 404 4.77 8.60 21.97
C GLY A 404 3.77 7.42 21.98
N TRP A 405 2.71 7.49 21.18
CA TRP A 405 1.76 6.40 20.97
C TRP A 405 1.99 5.71 19.62
N LEU A 406 1.65 4.42 19.58
CA LEU A 406 1.70 3.57 18.41
C LEU A 406 0.29 3.07 18.10
N MET A 407 -0.16 3.24 16.87
CA MET A 407 -1.36 2.56 16.38
C MET A 407 -1.04 1.08 16.17
N THR A 408 -1.77 0.18 16.84
CA THR A 408 -1.46 -1.26 16.83
C THR A 408 -2.37 -2.05 15.91
N ASN A 409 -3.67 -1.72 15.86
CA ASN A 409 -4.64 -2.40 15.02
C ASN A 409 -5.89 -1.55 14.73
N VAL A 410 -6.67 -2.01 13.74
CA VAL A 410 -8.04 -1.60 13.45
C VAL A 410 -8.95 -2.83 13.54
N ALA A 411 -10.08 -2.72 14.23
CA ALA A 411 -11.08 -3.76 14.33
C ALA A 411 -12.34 -3.36 13.56
N LEU A 412 -12.78 -4.24 12.64
CA LEU A 412 -14.01 -4.08 11.87
C LEU A 412 -15.12 -4.96 12.45
N PRO A 413 -16.34 -4.42 12.66
CA PRO A 413 -17.41 -5.17 13.29
C PRO A 413 -18.02 -6.22 12.33
N PRO A 414 -18.64 -7.28 12.87
CA PRO A 414 -19.54 -8.13 12.10
C PRO A 414 -20.83 -7.36 11.80
N LEU A 415 -21.37 -7.51 10.60
CA LEU A 415 -22.65 -6.93 10.19
C LEU A 415 -23.62 -8.04 9.78
N SER A 416 -24.91 -7.86 10.12
CA SER A 416 -25.97 -8.76 9.68
C SER A 416 -26.36 -8.54 8.21
N ASP A 417 -27.12 -9.46 7.64
CA ASP A 417 -27.74 -9.33 6.30
C ASP A 417 -28.69 -8.12 6.17
N ARG A 418 -29.23 -7.63 7.28
CA ARG A 418 -30.01 -6.38 7.36
C ARG A 418 -29.20 -5.11 7.06
N HIS A 419 -27.87 -5.19 7.13
CA HIS A 419 -27.01 -4.04 6.85
C HIS A 419 -26.69 -3.96 5.36
N ILE A 420 -26.92 -2.78 4.79
CA ILE A 420 -26.56 -2.45 3.41
C ILE A 420 -25.43 -1.44 3.45
N TYR A 421 -24.25 -1.87 3.01
CA TYR A 421 -23.08 -1.01 2.85
C TYR A 421 -22.85 -0.69 1.38
N ARG A 422 -22.64 0.59 1.06
CA ARG A 422 -22.19 1.06 -0.26
C ARG A 422 -21.13 2.13 -0.07
N SER A 423 -20.20 2.20 -1.01
CA SER A 423 -19.23 3.30 -1.03
C SER A 423 -18.83 3.64 -2.45
N TYR A 424 -18.49 4.90 -2.65
CA TYR A 424 -18.20 5.45 -3.96
C TYR A 424 -16.99 6.37 -3.90
N LYS A 425 -16.28 6.45 -5.02
CA LYS A 425 -15.12 7.32 -5.20
C LYS A 425 -15.19 7.95 -6.58
N ILE A 426 -15.44 9.24 -6.64
CA ILE A 426 -15.38 10.04 -7.87
C ILE A 426 -13.98 10.59 -8.02
N MET A 427 -13.38 10.38 -9.19
CA MET A 427 -11.98 10.70 -9.48
C MET A 427 -11.87 11.33 -10.87
N PRO A 428 -10.84 12.14 -11.13
CA PRO A 428 -10.57 12.67 -12.47
C PRO A 428 -10.17 11.58 -13.49
N ARG A 429 -9.77 10.39 -13.01
CA ARG A 429 -9.44 9.21 -13.81
C ARG A 429 -9.75 7.92 -13.04
N ASN A 430 -9.97 6.82 -13.75
CA ASN A 430 -10.46 5.56 -13.15
C ASN A 430 -9.53 4.91 -12.11
N GLN A 431 -8.24 5.21 -12.11
CA GLN A 431 -7.26 4.68 -11.15
C GLN A 431 -6.16 5.70 -10.86
N ASN A 432 -5.40 5.46 -9.78
CA ASN A 432 -4.22 6.24 -9.44
C ASN A 432 -4.53 7.75 -9.27
N ALA A 433 -5.68 8.09 -8.69
CA ALA A 433 -6.06 9.47 -8.41
C ALA A 433 -6.67 9.63 -7.02
N LEU A 434 -6.51 10.83 -6.47
CA LEU A 434 -7.23 11.26 -5.28
C LEU A 434 -8.71 11.49 -5.63
N ALA A 435 -9.57 11.37 -4.63
CA ALA A 435 -11.00 11.54 -4.81
C ALA A 435 -11.36 13.02 -4.92
N ILE A 436 -12.17 13.37 -5.93
CA ILE A 436 -12.89 14.65 -5.96
C ILE A 436 -13.96 14.65 -4.87
N VAL A 437 -14.71 13.55 -4.76
CA VAL A 437 -15.60 13.24 -3.63
C VAL A 437 -15.56 11.73 -3.44
N ASN A 438 -15.37 11.29 -2.20
CA ASN A 438 -15.59 9.91 -1.80
C ASN A 438 -16.64 9.87 -0.69
N ALA A 439 -17.41 8.78 -0.66
CA ALA A 439 -18.50 8.62 0.28
C ALA A 439 -18.69 7.15 0.65
N ALA A 440 -19.17 6.91 1.86
CA ALA A 440 -19.60 5.60 2.33
C ALA A 440 -20.93 5.72 3.07
N PHE A 441 -21.79 4.74 2.84
CA PHE A 441 -23.15 4.67 3.34
C PHE A 441 -23.34 3.29 3.97
N LEU A 442 -23.83 3.27 5.20
CA LEU A 442 -24.22 2.07 5.91
C LEU A 442 -25.62 2.31 6.48
N ILE A 443 -26.56 1.46 6.11
CA ILE A 443 -27.94 1.51 6.61
C ILE A 443 -28.30 0.13 7.14
N GLU A 444 -28.91 0.08 8.32
CA GLU A 444 -29.54 -1.11 8.85
C GLU A 444 -31.05 -1.05 8.60
N LEU A 445 -31.60 -2.07 7.93
CA LEU A 445 -33.03 -2.16 7.66
C LEU A 445 -33.76 -3.03 8.69
N GLY A 446 -34.82 -2.47 9.25
CA GLY A 446 -35.82 -3.15 10.06
C GLY A 446 -36.98 -3.71 9.25
N ARG A 447 -38.11 -3.92 9.93
CA ARG A 447 -39.34 -4.45 9.30
C ARG A 447 -39.92 -3.43 8.33
N LYS A 448 -40.49 -3.91 7.20
CA LYS A 448 -41.10 -3.05 6.16
C LYS A 448 -40.13 -1.99 5.59
N ASN A 449 -38.83 -2.31 5.55
CA ASN A 449 -37.78 -1.43 5.04
C ASN A 449 -37.63 -0.10 5.79
N THR A 450 -37.99 -0.06 7.08
CA THR A 450 -37.70 1.10 7.92
C THR A 450 -36.25 1.12 8.35
N VAL A 451 -35.59 2.27 8.38
CA VAL A 451 -34.20 2.38 8.85
C VAL A 451 -34.12 2.25 10.37
N GLU A 452 -33.28 1.34 10.86
CA GLU A 452 -32.95 1.19 12.29
C GLU A 452 -31.71 2.02 12.68
N SER A 453 -30.72 2.09 11.78
CA SER A 453 -29.54 2.94 11.93
C SER A 453 -28.99 3.39 10.57
N ALA A 454 -28.36 4.55 10.52
CA ALA A 454 -27.75 5.12 9.32
C ALA A 454 -26.38 5.74 9.66
N SER A 455 -25.44 5.61 8.74
CA SER A 455 -24.11 6.20 8.79
C SER A 455 -23.69 6.62 7.39
N ILE A 456 -23.57 7.92 7.18
CA ILE A 456 -23.38 8.60 5.91
C ILE A 456 -22.13 9.47 6.05
N VAL A 457 -21.03 9.01 5.47
CA VAL A 457 -19.72 9.64 5.60
C VAL A 457 -19.23 10.15 4.27
N TYR A 458 -18.75 11.39 4.24
CA TYR A 458 -18.14 12.00 3.06
C TYR A 458 -16.71 12.41 3.33
N GLY A 459 -15.87 12.38 2.29
CA GLY A 459 -14.58 13.04 2.26
C GLY A 459 -14.51 14.12 1.19
N ASN A 460 -13.51 14.99 1.33
CA ASN A 460 -13.28 16.16 0.47
C ASN A 460 -14.45 17.15 0.39
N ILE A 461 -15.24 17.28 1.46
CA ILE A 461 -16.29 18.30 1.60
C ILE A 461 -15.72 19.48 2.40
N ASP A 462 -15.52 19.25 3.69
CA ASP A 462 -14.90 20.15 4.66
C ASP A 462 -13.95 19.29 5.52
N PRO A 463 -12.76 19.80 5.91
CA PRO A 463 -11.82 19.06 6.77
C PRO A 463 -12.42 18.52 8.07
N ASP A 464 -13.38 19.23 8.65
CA ASP A 464 -14.04 18.89 9.92
C ASP A 464 -15.33 18.07 9.72
N PHE A 465 -15.84 18.00 8.48
CA PHE A 465 -17.02 17.22 8.15
C PHE A 465 -16.66 15.74 8.03
N ALA A 466 -17.42 14.91 8.75
CA ALA A 466 -17.28 13.46 8.69
C ALA A 466 -18.64 12.81 8.42
N HIS A 467 -19.63 13.07 9.28
CA HIS A 467 -20.98 12.50 9.18
C HIS A 467 -22.00 13.54 8.72
N ALA A 468 -22.95 13.08 7.90
CA ALA A 468 -24.20 13.80 7.64
C ALA A 468 -25.22 13.45 8.75
N THR A 469 -24.94 13.90 9.97
CA THR A 469 -25.66 13.53 11.20
C THR A 469 -27.13 13.93 11.17
N ASP A 470 -27.47 15.09 10.63
CA ASP A 470 -28.87 15.53 10.55
C ASP A 470 -29.66 14.64 9.60
N THR A 471 -29.06 14.33 8.44
CA THR A 471 -29.61 13.40 7.45
C THR A 471 -29.73 11.98 8.00
N GLU A 472 -28.72 11.47 8.69
CA GLU A 472 -28.74 10.16 9.35
C GLU A 472 -29.91 10.07 10.35
N ASN A 473 -30.07 11.07 11.22
CA ASN A 473 -31.13 11.10 12.21
C ASN A 473 -32.53 11.17 11.58
N TYR A 474 -32.68 11.92 10.49
CA TYR A 474 -33.95 12.02 9.76
C TYR A 474 -34.39 10.66 9.19
N LEU A 475 -33.44 9.86 8.68
CA LEU A 475 -33.75 8.57 8.06
C LEU A 475 -34.26 7.54 9.07
N ILE A 476 -33.87 7.62 10.35
CA ILE A 476 -34.26 6.65 11.37
C ILE A 476 -35.79 6.56 11.48
N GLY A 477 -36.33 5.35 11.35
CA GLY A 477 -37.76 5.08 11.38
C GLY A 477 -38.51 5.36 10.07
N LYS A 478 -37.84 5.93 9.04
CA LYS A 478 -38.43 6.17 7.71
C LYS A 478 -38.22 4.98 6.78
N ASN A 479 -39.07 4.87 5.76
CA ASN A 479 -38.91 3.89 4.68
C ASN A 479 -38.17 4.55 3.51
N ILE A 480 -36.96 4.06 3.22
CA ILE A 480 -36.07 4.64 2.20
C ILE A 480 -36.52 4.42 0.75
N PHE A 481 -37.56 3.61 0.53
CA PHE A 481 -38.08 3.32 -0.81
C PHE A 481 -39.27 4.21 -1.20
N THR A 482 -39.61 5.24 -0.41
CA THR A 482 -40.63 6.22 -0.80
C THR A 482 -39.98 7.49 -1.36
N ASN A 483 -40.62 8.07 -2.39
CA ASN A 483 -40.13 9.28 -3.03
C ASN A 483 -40.07 10.46 -2.07
N GLU A 484 -41.02 10.53 -1.14
CA GLU A 484 -41.10 11.60 -0.14
C GLU A 484 -39.88 11.56 0.79
N THR A 485 -39.52 10.36 1.29
CA THR A 485 -38.35 10.19 2.18
C THR A 485 -37.06 10.53 1.44
N LEU A 486 -36.92 10.11 0.18
CA LEU A 486 -35.74 10.39 -0.62
C LEU A 486 -35.59 11.89 -0.90
N GLN A 487 -36.67 12.59 -1.28
CA GLN A 487 -36.63 14.03 -1.57
C GLN A 487 -36.29 14.84 -0.32
N GLU A 488 -36.98 14.59 0.79
CA GLU A 488 -36.72 15.28 2.07
C GLU A 488 -35.28 15.02 2.56
N ALA A 489 -34.77 13.79 2.43
CA ALA A 489 -33.39 13.48 2.80
C ALA A 489 -32.36 14.20 1.93
N ILE A 490 -32.61 14.33 0.62
CA ILE A 490 -31.73 15.08 -0.31
C ILE A 490 -31.73 16.57 0.04
N GLU A 491 -32.89 17.15 0.35
CA GLU A 491 -33.01 18.57 0.74
C GLU A 491 -32.27 18.85 2.05
N LEU A 492 -32.41 17.97 3.03
CA LEU A 492 -31.70 18.07 4.30
C LEU A 492 -30.18 17.92 4.11
N LEU A 493 -29.76 16.94 3.31
CA LEU A 493 -28.37 16.70 2.99
C LEU A 493 -27.76 17.89 2.21
N ASP A 494 -28.52 18.54 1.32
CA ASP A 494 -28.08 19.76 0.65
C ASP A 494 -27.81 20.88 1.67
N CYS A 495 -28.64 21.04 2.68
CA CYS A 495 -28.40 22.03 3.74
C CYS A 495 -27.18 21.70 4.61
N GLU A 496 -26.94 20.41 4.86
CA GLU A 496 -25.84 19.92 5.71
C GLU A 496 -24.47 19.91 5.01
N LEU A 497 -24.45 19.63 3.70
CA LEU A 497 -23.22 19.63 2.90
C LEU A 497 -22.77 21.05 2.58
N LEU A 498 -21.75 21.53 3.29
CA LEU A 498 -21.15 22.84 3.10
C LEU A 498 -19.68 22.72 2.66
N PRO A 499 -19.37 22.35 1.40
CA PRO A 499 -17.99 22.20 0.98
C PRO A 499 -17.23 23.53 1.05
N LYS A 500 -16.03 23.53 1.65
CA LYS A 500 -15.13 24.69 1.65
C LYS A 500 -14.28 24.71 0.40
N ASP A 501 -13.87 25.89 -0.07
CA ASP A 501 -12.92 25.99 -1.18
C ASP A 501 -11.57 25.36 -0.79
N ILE A 502 -11.03 24.52 -1.67
CA ILE A 502 -9.77 23.81 -1.47
C ILE A 502 -8.93 24.03 -2.74
N PRO A 503 -7.77 24.69 -2.66
CA PRO A 503 -6.93 24.94 -3.83
C PRO A 503 -6.60 23.66 -4.60
N GLY A 504 -6.81 23.71 -5.92
CA GLY A 504 -6.55 22.57 -6.83
C GLY A 504 -7.72 21.59 -6.97
N GLU A 505 -8.75 21.68 -6.13
CA GLU A 505 -9.95 20.85 -6.22
C GLU A 505 -11.04 21.51 -7.08
N PRO A 506 -12.01 20.73 -7.60
CA PRO A 506 -13.21 21.30 -8.22
C PRO A 506 -14.00 22.19 -7.26
N SER A 507 -14.78 23.11 -7.84
CA SER A 507 -15.51 24.12 -7.06
C SER A 507 -16.40 23.48 -5.97
N PRO A 508 -16.64 24.19 -4.85
CA PRO A 508 -17.55 23.74 -3.81
C PRO A 508 -18.91 23.25 -4.35
N GLU A 509 -19.51 23.98 -5.30
CA GLU A 509 -20.80 23.64 -5.90
C GLU A 509 -20.75 22.33 -6.69
N CYS A 510 -19.63 22.10 -7.41
CA CYS A 510 -19.42 20.85 -8.13
C CYS A 510 -19.33 19.67 -7.17
N ARG A 511 -18.53 19.78 -6.11
CA ARG A 511 -18.39 18.74 -5.09
C ARG A 511 -19.69 18.49 -4.34
N LYS A 512 -20.45 19.53 -4.01
CA LYS A 512 -21.79 19.40 -3.40
C LYS A 512 -22.73 18.58 -4.27
N LYS A 513 -22.86 18.93 -5.57
CA LYS A 513 -23.71 18.20 -6.51
C LYS A 513 -23.29 16.75 -6.68
N LEU A 514 -21.98 16.48 -6.73
CA LEU A 514 -21.46 15.11 -6.77
C LEU A 514 -21.85 14.34 -5.51
N ALA A 515 -21.68 14.93 -4.32
CA ALA A 515 -22.03 14.31 -3.05
C ALA A 515 -23.53 13.94 -2.96
N LEU A 516 -24.43 14.84 -3.38
CA LEU A 516 -25.86 14.56 -3.47
C LEU A 516 -26.18 13.46 -4.49
N GLY A 517 -25.54 13.49 -5.65
CA GLY A 517 -25.67 12.45 -6.66
C GLY A 517 -25.20 11.08 -6.18
N LEU A 518 -24.19 11.03 -5.30
CA LEU A 518 -23.72 9.79 -4.67
C LEU A 518 -24.72 9.24 -3.64
N PHE A 519 -25.46 10.09 -2.93
CA PHE A 519 -26.53 9.65 -2.02
C PHE A 519 -27.74 9.09 -2.79
N TYR A 520 -28.09 9.73 -3.90
CA TYR A 520 -29.19 9.27 -4.76
C TYR A 520 -28.92 7.91 -5.42
N LYS A 521 -27.65 7.58 -5.67
CA LYS A 521 -27.21 6.37 -6.35
C LYS A 521 -27.10 5.18 -5.41
#